data_AF-A0A0F9H6I2-F1
#
_entry.id   AF-A0A0F9H6I2-F1
#
_cell.length_a   1.000
_cell.length_b   1.000
_cell.length_c   1.000
_cell.angle_alpha   90.00
_cell.angle_beta   90.00
_cell.angle_gamma   90.00
#
_symmetry.space_group_name_H-M   'P 1'
#
loop_
_entity.id
_entity.type
_entity.pdbx_description
1 polymer ?
#
loop_
_entity_poly.entity_id
_entity_poly.type
_entity_poly.pdbx_seq_one_letter_code
_entity_poly.pdbx_strand_id
1 'polypeptide(L)'
;MLKDFHYYTQQEIDDLFQPEKIKHTALGGIAIKLYNRTGVVTVQGQLVKADTGTDDGFIITGVDDTEAMGVVLESGIADDALAWIVISGICDVAMKDNTAATRGNWVKVSDEAGYADSTLATPPFGGVAQLDEHMREIGHCIESVAAGGGGTHILARCVLTFN
;
A
#
# COMPACT_ATOMS: atom_id res chain seq x y z
N MET A 1 -6.77 18.76 52.38
CA MET A 1 -7.45 18.27 51.17
C MET A 1 -6.41 17.47 50.40
N LEU A 2 -6.40 16.15 50.56
CA LEU A 2 -5.49 15.26 49.85
C LEU A 2 -5.97 15.19 48.39
N LYS A 3 -5.07 15.41 47.43
CA LYS A 3 -5.36 15.22 46.00
C LYS A 3 -5.49 13.71 45.77
N ASP A 4 -6.65 13.27 45.29
CA ASP A 4 -6.83 11.91 44.81
C ASP A 4 -5.90 11.67 43.62
N PHE A 5 -5.00 10.69 43.76
CA PHE A 5 -4.21 10.18 42.64
C PHE A 5 -5.10 9.21 41.86
N HIS A 6 -5.46 9.59 40.63
CA HIS A 6 -6.11 8.68 39.70
C HIS A 6 -5.05 7.70 39.18
N TYR A 7 -5.20 6.42 39.53
CA TYR A 7 -4.37 5.35 39.01
C TYR A 7 -5.00 4.82 37.72
N TYR A 8 -4.26 4.90 36.61
CA TYR A 8 -4.68 4.28 35.36
C TYR A 8 -4.75 2.75 35.52
N THR A 9 -5.80 2.17 34.98
CA THR A 9 -5.95 0.73 34.80
C THR A 9 -4.95 0.20 33.78
N GLN A 10 -4.64 -1.10 33.83
CA GLN A 10 -3.77 -1.73 32.81
C GLN A 10 -4.35 -1.53 31.40
N GLN A 11 -5.67 -1.60 31.26
CA GLN A 11 -6.38 -1.30 30.02
C GLN A 11 -6.11 0.14 29.53
N GLU A 12 -6.19 1.15 30.41
CA GLU A 12 -5.88 2.55 30.05
C GLU A 12 -4.39 2.75 29.72
N ILE A 13 -3.50 2.01 30.37
CA ILE A 13 -2.06 2.00 30.05
C ILE A 13 -1.85 1.36 28.67
N ASP A 14 -2.53 0.25 28.37
CA ASP A 14 -2.43 -0.45 27.09
C ASP A 14 -3.07 0.37 25.96
N ASP A 15 -4.15 1.12 26.24
CA ASP A 15 -4.76 2.06 25.30
C ASP A 15 -3.86 3.30 25.07
N LEU A 16 -3.08 3.72 26.08
CA LEU A 16 -2.02 4.73 25.97
C LEU A 16 -0.79 4.20 25.19
N PHE A 17 -0.50 2.91 25.28
CA PHE A 17 0.51 2.19 24.49
C PHE A 17 -0.15 1.55 23.26
N GLN A 18 -0.62 2.39 22.35
CA GLN A 18 -1.12 1.96 21.04
C GLN A 18 -0.23 0.85 20.45
N PRO A 19 -0.79 -0.28 19.96
CA PRO A 19 -0.01 -1.30 19.31
C PRO A 19 0.78 -0.64 18.18
N GLU A 20 2.10 -0.85 18.13
CA GLU A 20 3.05 -0.20 17.24
C GLU A 20 2.37 0.33 15.95
N LYS A 21 2.28 1.66 15.82
CA LYS A 21 1.61 2.32 14.67
C LYS A 21 2.53 2.46 13.46
N ILE A 22 3.83 2.23 13.65
CA ILE A 22 4.87 2.27 12.62
C ILE A 22 5.89 1.15 12.86
N LYS A 23 6.38 0.52 11.79
CA LYS A 23 7.50 -0.44 11.85
C LYS A 23 8.37 -0.36 10.60
N HIS A 24 9.61 -0.84 10.72
CA HIS A 24 10.43 -1.20 9.56
C HIS A 24 10.08 -2.62 9.10
N THR A 25 9.98 -2.83 7.78
CA THR A 25 9.78 -4.16 7.21
C THR A 25 11.11 -4.86 6.99
N ALA A 26 11.09 -6.20 6.89
CA ALA A 26 12.29 -6.99 6.59
C ALA A 26 12.92 -6.64 5.23
N LEU A 27 12.13 -6.13 4.29
CA LEU A 27 12.60 -5.70 2.98
C LEU A 27 13.23 -4.29 2.98
N GLY A 28 13.08 -3.53 4.07
CA GLY A 28 13.57 -2.15 4.16
C GLY A 28 12.52 -1.08 3.87
N GLY A 29 11.24 -1.42 3.96
CA GLY A 29 10.12 -0.48 3.91
C GLY A 29 9.79 0.14 5.27
N ILE A 30 9.04 1.23 5.26
CA ILE A 30 8.38 1.82 6.43
C ILE A 30 6.89 1.53 6.30
N ALA A 31 6.32 0.84 7.29
CA ALA A 31 4.90 0.48 7.32
C ALA A 31 4.17 1.13 8.48
N ILE A 32 2.93 1.53 8.26
CA ILE A 32 2.00 2.03 9.28
C ILE A 32 0.82 1.07 9.46
N LYS A 33 0.16 1.12 10.61
CA LYS A 33 -0.97 0.23 10.93
C LYS A 33 -2.31 0.94 10.76
N LEU A 34 -3.15 0.41 9.88
CA LEU A 34 -4.44 0.98 9.48
C LEU A 34 -5.54 -0.11 9.50
N TYR A 35 -6.80 0.29 9.67
CA TYR A 35 -7.95 -0.62 9.58
C TYR A 35 -8.23 -1.00 8.12
N ASN A 36 -8.34 -2.31 7.87
CA ASN A 36 -8.83 -2.81 6.60
C ASN A 36 -10.33 -2.50 6.48
N ARG A 37 -10.71 -1.70 5.49
CA ARG A 37 -12.11 -1.34 5.18
C ARG A 37 -12.49 -1.74 3.76
N THR A 38 -11.76 -2.71 3.19
CA THR A 38 -11.94 -3.15 1.81
C THR A 38 -13.19 -4.01 1.61
N GLY A 39 -13.84 -4.45 2.69
CA GLY A 39 -14.96 -5.40 2.66
C GLY A 39 -14.53 -6.84 2.42
N VAL A 40 -13.22 -7.11 2.27
CA VAL A 40 -12.65 -8.43 1.98
C VAL A 40 -11.35 -8.64 2.76
N VAL A 41 -10.79 -9.86 2.70
CA VAL A 41 -9.45 -10.12 3.24
C VAL A 41 -8.38 -9.43 2.40
N THR A 42 -7.32 -8.94 3.04
CA THR A 42 -6.22 -8.31 2.33
C THR A 42 -5.47 -9.27 1.40
N VAL A 43 -4.97 -8.76 0.27
CA VAL A 43 -4.01 -9.46 -0.58
C VAL A 43 -2.69 -8.69 -0.54
N GLN A 44 -1.58 -9.40 -0.31
CA GLN A 44 -0.24 -8.81 -0.27
C GLN A 44 0.05 -8.07 -1.57
N GLY A 45 0.69 -6.90 -1.46
CA GLY A 45 1.11 -6.11 -2.59
C GLY A 45 0.02 -5.25 -3.23
N GLN A 46 -1.24 -5.34 -2.79
CA GLN A 46 -2.29 -4.49 -3.31
C GLN A 46 -2.08 -3.02 -2.92
N LEU A 47 -2.39 -2.13 -3.87
CA LEU A 47 -2.34 -0.68 -3.70
C LEU A 47 -3.59 -0.19 -2.99
N VAL A 48 -3.38 0.63 -1.95
CA VAL A 48 -4.46 1.15 -1.10
C VAL A 48 -4.51 2.67 -1.09
N LYS A 49 -5.68 3.20 -0.74
CA LYS A 49 -5.92 4.62 -0.47
C LYS A 49 -6.70 4.81 0.82
N ALA A 50 -6.80 6.05 1.27
CA ALA A 50 -7.53 6.38 2.49
C ALA A 50 -9.01 6.01 2.37
N ASP A 51 -9.55 5.39 3.42
CA ASP A 51 -11.00 5.31 3.57
C ASP A 51 -11.55 6.70 3.91
N THR A 52 -12.69 7.05 3.31
CA THR A 52 -13.39 8.32 3.58
C THR A 52 -14.51 8.16 4.61
N GLY A 53 -14.84 6.92 5.00
CA GLY A 53 -15.89 6.61 5.97
C GLY A 53 -15.41 6.31 7.38
N THR A 54 -14.12 5.99 7.57
CA THR A 54 -13.56 5.50 8.85
C THR A 54 -12.19 6.11 9.11
N ASP A 55 -11.99 6.64 10.32
CA ASP A 55 -10.68 7.10 10.77
C ASP A 55 -9.66 5.96 10.78
N ASP A 56 -8.40 6.27 10.42
CA ASP A 56 -7.31 5.30 10.29
C ASP A 56 -7.63 4.11 9.35
N GLY A 57 -8.61 4.24 8.44
CA GLY A 57 -9.02 3.20 7.51
C GLY A 57 -8.33 3.28 6.14
N PHE A 58 -8.22 2.14 5.47
CA PHE A 58 -7.84 2.07 4.05
C PHE A 58 -8.83 1.23 3.24
N ILE A 59 -8.93 1.57 1.96
CA ILE A 59 -9.62 0.80 0.93
C ILE A 59 -8.68 0.49 -0.23
N ILE A 60 -9.09 -0.43 -1.11
CA ILE A 60 -8.37 -0.71 -2.35
C ILE A 60 -8.47 0.51 -3.27
N THR A 61 -7.36 0.85 -3.94
CA THR A 61 -7.36 1.89 -5.00
C THR A 61 -8.35 1.55 -6.10
N GLY A 62 -8.99 2.57 -6.68
CA GLY A 62 -9.79 2.40 -7.88
C GLY A 62 -8.95 2.04 -9.11
N VAL A 63 -9.63 1.80 -10.22
CA VAL A 63 -9.01 1.82 -11.56
C VAL A 63 -8.43 3.21 -11.79
N ASP A 64 -7.18 3.28 -12.23
CA ASP A 64 -6.51 4.51 -12.65
C ASP A 64 -6.45 5.60 -11.54
N ASP A 65 -6.49 5.19 -10.27
CA ASP A 65 -6.53 6.09 -9.12
C ASP A 65 -5.24 6.91 -8.96
N THR A 66 -5.37 8.18 -8.56
CA THR A 66 -4.24 9.10 -8.29
C THR A 66 -3.95 9.23 -6.79
N GLU A 67 -4.72 8.57 -5.93
CA GLU A 67 -4.66 8.74 -4.48
C GLU A 67 -4.04 7.53 -3.75
N ALA A 68 -3.24 6.73 -4.45
CA ALA A 68 -2.53 5.62 -3.83
C ALA A 68 -1.60 6.13 -2.73
N MET A 69 -1.73 5.58 -1.53
CA MET A 69 -0.97 6.04 -0.36
C MET A 69 -0.04 4.96 0.21
N GLY A 70 -0.20 3.71 -0.23
CA GLY A 70 0.57 2.61 0.33
C GLY A 70 0.27 1.26 -0.31
N VAL A 71 0.94 0.24 0.22
CA VAL A 71 0.88 -1.14 -0.26
C VAL A 71 0.61 -2.09 0.89
N VAL A 72 -0.33 -3.02 0.74
CA VAL A 72 -0.60 -4.06 1.73
C VAL A 72 0.65 -4.92 1.95
N LEU A 73 1.14 -5.00 3.19
CA LEU A 73 2.33 -5.79 3.52
C LEU A 73 2.05 -7.30 3.52
N GLU A 74 0.89 -7.72 4.02
CA GLU A 74 0.57 -9.14 4.23
C GLU A 74 -0.89 -9.46 3.86
N SER A 75 -1.09 -10.69 3.36
CA SER A 75 -2.41 -11.19 3.00
C SER A 75 -3.15 -11.79 4.19
N GLY A 76 -4.47 -11.95 4.05
CA GLY A 76 -5.29 -12.71 4.99
C GLY A 76 -5.74 -11.91 6.21
N ILE A 77 -5.54 -10.60 6.25
CA ILE A 77 -6.10 -9.75 7.30
C ILE A 77 -7.57 -9.49 6.97
N ALA A 78 -8.48 -9.88 7.86
CA ALA A 78 -9.91 -9.71 7.68
C ALA A 78 -10.32 -8.22 7.56
N ASP A 79 -11.50 -7.96 7.00
CA ASP A 79 -12.13 -6.65 7.09
C ASP A 79 -12.34 -6.25 8.56
N ASP A 80 -12.28 -4.94 8.84
CA ASP A 80 -12.34 -4.33 10.19
C ASP A 80 -11.16 -4.68 11.11
N ALA A 81 -10.15 -5.42 10.63
CA ALA A 81 -8.93 -5.72 11.38
C ALA A 81 -7.78 -4.78 10.99
N LEU A 82 -6.83 -4.62 11.91
CA LEU A 82 -5.62 -3.83 11.68
C LEU A 82 -4.65 -4.58 10.75
N ALA A 83 -4.25 -3.94 9.66
CA ALA A 83 -3.25 -4.41 8.71
C ALA A 83 -2.05 -3.45 8.63
N TRP A 84 -0.91 -3.97 8.20
CA TRP A 84 0.29 -3.17 7.94
C TRP A 84 0.33 -2.71 6.48
N ILE A 85 0.47 -1.40 6.28
CA ILE A 85 0.55 -0.75 4.98
C ILE A 85 1.92 -0.11 4.83
N VAL A 86 2.68 -0.51 3.81
CA VAL A 86 3.98 0.08 3.48
C VAL A 86 3.78 1.39 2.73
N ILE A 87 4.32 2.49 3.28
CA ILE A 87 4.14 3.85 2.74
C ILE A 87 5.42 4.42 2.11
N SER A 88 6.57 3.79 2.34
CA SER A 88 7.86 4.20 1.77
C SER A 88 8.88 3.07 1.81
N GLY A 89 9.95 3.20 1.03
CA GLY A 89 11.05 2.23 0.98
C GLY A 89 10.71 1.01 0.11
N ILE A 90 11.26 -0.16 0.45
CA ILE A 90 11.14 -1.35 -0.40
C ILE A 90 9.97 -2.23 0.05
N CYS A 91 9.13 -2.65 -0.90
CA CYS A 91 8.07 -3.63 -0.68
C CYS A 91 7.83 -4.51 -1.91
N ASP A 92 7.02 -5.55 -1.74
CA ASP A 92 6.50 -6.34 -2.85
C ASP A 92 5.17 -5.74 -3.31
N VAL A 93 5.04 -5.43 -4.60
CA VAL A 93 3.84 -4.83 -5.21
C VAL A 93 3.18 -5.85 -6.14
N ALA A 94 1.86 -5.95 -6.06
CA ALA A 94 1.06 -6.82 -6.91
C ALA A 94 0.82 -6.15 -8.27
N MET A 95 1.30 -6.79 -9.34
CA MET A 95 1.06 -6.33 -10.71
C MET A 95 -0.30 -6.82 -11.21
N LYS A 96 -0.95 -6.04 -12.07
CA LYS A 96 -2.18 -6.45 -12.76
C LYS A 96 -1.96 -7.73 -13.56
N ASP A 97 -3.03 -8.45 -13.88
CA ASP A 97 -2.89 -9.71 -14.60
C ASP A 97 -2.12 -9.54 -15.91
N ASN A 98 -1.41 -10.60 -16.30
CA ASN A 98 -0.64 -10.68 -17.53
C ASN A 98 0.43 -9.58 -17.70
N THR A 99 0.88 -8.95 -16.60
CA THR A 99 1.94 -7.94 -16.60
C THR A 99 3.23 -8.50 -16.04
N ALA A 100 4.32 -8.41 -16.81
CA ALA A 100 5.67 -8.71 -16.32
C ALA A 100 6.27 -7.46 -15.67
N ALA A 101 6.98 -7.65 -14.57
CA ALA A 101 7.79 -6.59 -13.96
C ALA A 101 9.19 -6.60 -14.56
N THR A 102 9.68 -5.44 -14.99
CA THR A 102 11.05 -5.29 -15.49
C THR A 102 11.81 -4.31 -14.61
N ARG A 103 12.99 -4.71 -14.13
CA ARG A 103 13.86 -3.85 -13.33
C ARG A 103 14.10 -2.49 -13.99
N GLY A 104 13.92 -1.42 -13.23
CA GLY A 104 14.07 -0.04 -13.67
C GLY A 104 12.79 0.58 -14.20
N ASN A 105 11.79 -0.23 -14.58
CA ASN A 105 10.53 0.31 -15.05
C ASN A 105 9.82 1.09 -13.96
N TRP A 106 9.17 2.16 -14.42
CA TRP A 106 8.27 2.97 -13.64
C TRP A 106 7.01 2.16 -13.29
N VAL A 107 6.45 2.41 -12.11
CA VAL A 107 5.29 1.69 -11.58
C VAL A 107 4.21 2.69 -11.21
N LYS A 108 2.98 2.42 -11.65
CA LYS A 108 1.79 3.22 -11.36
C LYS A 108 0.61 2.38 -10.93
N VAL A 109 -0.43 3.01 -10.39
CA VAL A 109 -1.77 2.41 -10.32
C VAL A 109 -2.24 2.03 -11.73
N SER A 110 -2.83 0.85 -11.85
CA SER A 110 -3.23 0.28 -13.13
C SER A 110 -4.70 0.51 -13.48
N ASP A 111 -5.09 0.00 -14.64
CA ASP A 111 -6.48 -0.15 -15.08
C ASP A 111 -7.23 -1.30 -14.37
N GLU A 112 -6.58 -1.97 -13.42
CA GLU A 112 -7.14 -3.00 -12.54
C GLU A 112 -7.08 -2.53 -11.07
N ALA A 113 -8.25 -2.41 -10.43
CA ALA A 113 -8.37 -1.87 -9.08
C ALA A 113 -7.49 -2.62 -8.07
N GLY A 114 -6.65 -1.89 -7.33
CA GLY A 114 -5.73 -2.46 -6.34
C GLY A 114 -4.42 -3.00 -6.89
N TYR A 115 -4.19 -2.98 -8.20
CA TYR A 115 -3.01 -3.54 -8.81
C TYR A 115 -2.18 -2.50 -9.56
N ALA A 116 -0.90 -2.79 -9.71
CA ALA A 116 0.06 -1.92 -10.35
C ALA A 116 0.33 -2.29 -11.82
N ASP A 117 0.75 -1.29 -12.60
CA ASP A 117 1.26 -1.44 -13.96
C ASP A 117 2.71 -0.99 -14.00
N SER A 118 3.58 -1.82 -14.58
CA SER A 118 5.01 -1.53 -14.77
C SER A 118 5.47 -1.73 -16.23
N THR A 119 4.56 -1.65 -17.19
CA THR A 119 4.85 -1.90 -18.61
C THR A 119 5.74 -0.84 -19.28
N LEU A 120 5.84 0.36 -18.70
CA LEU A 120 6.64 1.45 -19.26
C LEU A 120 7.99 1.59 -18.57
N ALA A 121 9.06 1.72 -19.38
CA ALA A 121 10.40 1.94 -18.88
C ALA A 121 10.62 3.34 -18.28
N THR A 122 9.89 4.33 -18.78
CA THR A 122 9.98 5.73 -18.34
C THR A 122 8.58 6.32 -18.18
N PRO A 123 8.35 7.21 -17.20
CA PRO A 123 7.09 7.93 -17.11
C PRO A 123 6.87 8.75 -18.39
N PRO A 124 5.62 8.87 -18.88
CA PRO A 124 5.31 9.71 -20.04
C PRO A 124 5.74 11.17 -19.79
N PHE A 125 6.44 11.80 -20.74
CA PHE A 125 6.88 13.19 -20.62
C PHE A 125 6.06 14.14 -21.51
N GLY A 126 5.56 15.23 -20.92
CA GLY A 126 5.07 16.44 -21.60
C GLY A 126 3.57 16.42 -21.97
N GLY A 127 2.80 17.39 -21.44
CA GLY A 127 1.36 17.58 -21.71
C GLY A 127 0.49 17.31 -20.47
N VAL A 128 -0.79 17.71 -20.51
CA VAL A 128 -1.71 17.58 -19.35
C VAL A 128 -2.06 16.13 -19.06
N ALA A 129 -2.31 15.32 -20.10
CA ALA A 129 -2.59 13.89 -19.92
C ALA A 129 -1.42 13.11 -19.28
N GLN A 130 -0.19 13.61 -19.44
CA GLN A 130 1.01 13.04 -18.86
C GLN A 130 1.21 13.47 -17.40
N LEU A 131 0.64 14.60 -16.98
CA LEU A 131 0.54 14.91 -15.54
C LEU A 131 -0.36 13.89 -14.86
N ASP A 132 -1.51 13.55 -15.46
CA ASP A 132 -2.44 12.57 -14.88
C ASP A 132 -1.76 11.20 -14.72
N GLU A 133 -0.95 10.79 -15.69
CA GLU A 133 -0.12 9.57 -15.59
C GLU A 133 0.87 9.64 -14.42
N HIS A 134 1.59 10.75 -14.27
CA HIS A 134 2.58 10.93 -13.23
C HIS A 134 1.94 10.96 -11.82
N MET A 135 0.74 11.53 -11.67
CA MET A 135 0.02 11.53 -10.39
C MET A 135 -0.38 10.13 -9.90
N ARG A 136 -0.23 9.10 -10.73
CA ARG A 136 -0.52 7.70 -10.38
C ARG A 136 0.74 6.89 -10.08
N GLU A 137 1.91 7.52 -10.17
CA GLU A 137 3.19 6.91 -9.86
C GLU A 137 3.24 6.46 -8.40
N ILE A 138 3.71 5.24 -8.20
CA ILE A 138 3.95 4.67 -6.87
C ILE A 138 5.41 4.27 -6.66
N GLY A 139 6.23 4.24 -7.72
CA GLY A 139 7.66 3.97 -7.61
C GLY A 139 8.29 3.27 -8.80
N HIS A 140 9.31 2.45 -8.53
CA HIS A 140 10.08 1.73 -9.56
C HIS A 140 10.35 0.27 -9.19
N CYS A 141 10.29 -0.63 -10.18
CA CYS A 141 10.70 -2.03 -10.02
C CYS A 141 12.22 -2.12 -9.80
N ILE A 142 12.65 -2.89 -8.81
CA ILE A 142 14.08 -3.19 -8.56
C ILE A 142 14.45 -4.64 -8.85
N GLU A 143 13.51 -5.42 -9.38
CA GLU A 143 13.72 -6.76 -9.90
C GLU A 143 12.91 -7.00 -11.18
N SER A 144 13.20 -8.13 -11.85
CA SER A 144 12.42 -8.58 -13.00
C SER A 144 11.69 -9.87 -12.64
N VAL A 145 10.39 -9.92 -12.91
CA VAL A 145 9.52 -11.08 -12.66
C VAL A 145 8.66 -11.30 -13.90
N ALA A 146 8.67 -12.53 -14.42
CA ALA A 146 7.86 -12.88 -15.58
C ALA A 146 6.36 -12.79 -15.24
N ALA A 147 5.53 -12.44 -16.22
CA ALA A 147 4.08 -12.43 -16.03
C ALA A 147 3.58 -13.82 -15.62
N GLY A 148 2.62 -13.86 -14.68
CA GLY A 148 1.91 -15.09 -14.31
C GLY A 148 0.93 -15.48 -15.42
N GLY A 149 -0.02 -14.58 -15.69
CA GLY A 149 -1.08 -14.74 -16.69
C GLY A 149 -2.27 -15.57 -16.18
N GLY A 150 -3.42 -15.44 -16.85
CA GLY A 150 -4.61 -16.25 -16.57
C GLY A 150 -5.25 -15.98 -15.20
N GLY A 151 -5.26 -14.71 -14.77
CA GLY A 151 -5.75 -14.27 -13.46
C GLY A 151 -4.72 -14.40 -12.33
N THR A 152 -3.45 -14.66 -12.65
CA THR A 152 -2.38 -14.81 -11.65
C THR A 152 -1.55 -13.53 -11.56
N HIS A 153 -1.80 -12.76 -10.51
CA HIS A 153 -1.01 -11.59 -10.15
C HIS A 153 0.36 -12.00 -9.62
N ILE A 154 1.39 -11.31 -10.08
CA ILE A 154 2.75 -11.49 -9.58
C ILE A 154 3.07 -10.44 -8.52
N LEU A 155 3.94 -10.79 -7.59
CA LEU A 155 4.60 -9.85 -6.71
C LEU A 155 5.95 -9.47 -7.30
N ALA A 156 6.22 -8.17 -7.38
CA ALA A 156 7.52 -7.67 -7.78
C ALA A 156 8.02 -6.62 -6.80
N ARG A 157 9.29 -6.74 -6.43
CA ARG A 157 9.94 -5.81 -5.52
C ARG A 157 10.10 -4.44 -6.14
N CYS A 158 9.55 -3.44 -5.46
CA CYS A 158 9.60 -2.05 -5.86
C CYS A 158 10.17 -1.17 -4.74
N VAL A 159 10.77 -0.05 -5.12
CA VAL A 159 11.04 1.08 -4.23
C VAL A 159 9.88 2.06 -4.38
N LEU A 160 9.22 2.38 -3.27
CA LEU A 160 8.05 3.26 -3.23
C LEU A 160 8.45 4.72 -3.18
N THR A 161 7.87 5.51 -4.08
CA THR A 161 8.01 6.98 -4.17
C THR A 161 6.70 7.56 -4.70
N PHE A 162 5.64 7.47 -3.90
CA PHE A 162 4.34 8.08 -4.22
C PHE A 162 4.52 9.58 -4.51
N ASN A 163 3.83 10.09 -5.54
CA ASN A 163 3.81 11.52 -5.88
C ASN A 163 2.88 12.35 -4.99
#